data_AF-A0A6G0VP23-F1
#
_entry.id   AF-A0A6G0VP23-F1
#
_cell.length_a   1.000
_cell.length_b   1.000
_cell.length_c   1.000
_cell.angle_alpha   90.00
_cell.angle_beta   90.00
_cell.angle_gamma   90.00
#
_symmetry.space_group_name_H-M   'P 1'
#
loop_
_entity.id
_entity.type
_entity.pdbx_description
1 polymer ?
#
loop_
_entity_poly.entity_id
_entity_poly.type
_entity_poly.pdbx_seq_one_letter_code
_entity_poly.pdbx_strand_id
1 'polypeptide(L)' 'MSLSIANTKEKILKYGKNHKDSGNTEVQVALLTHQINHLQLHFSQHKKDHSSRRGLLNMVSK' A
#
# COMPACT_ATOMS: atom_id res chain seq x y z
N MET A 1 -5.22 4.33 -8.94
CA MET A 1 -6.17 3.30 -8.47
C MET A 1 -6.21 3.37 -6.94
N SER A 2 -7.39 3.64 -6.37
CA SER A 2 -7.55 3.82 -4.91
C SER A 2 -7.78 2.49 -4.23
N LEU A 3 -7.11 2.25 -3.11
CA LEU A 3 -7.47 1.18 -2.18
C LEU A 3 -8.95 1.30 -1.80
N SER A 4 -9.67 0.18 -1.81
CA SER A 4 -11.01 0.13 -1.25
C SER A 4 -10.97 0.50 0.23
N ILE A 5 -11.92 1.34 0.66
CA ILE A 5 -12.05 1.84 2.04
C ILE A 5 -12.12 0.67 3.05
N ALA A 6 -12.64 -0.49 2.62
CA ALA A 6 -12.68 -1.72 3.41
C ALA A 6 -11.28 -2.24 3.79
N ASN A 7 -10.38 -2.44 2.81
CA ASN A 7 -9.04 -2.99 3.05
C ASN A 7 -8.18 -2.07 3.94
N THR A 8 -8.38 -0.75 3.80
CA THR A 8 -7.70 0.24 4.63
C THR A 8 -8.19 0.18 6.08
N LYS A 9 -9.51 0.06 6.30
CA LYS A 9 -10.09 -0.06 7.65
C LYS A 9 -9.65 -1.34 8.36
N GLU A 10 -9.59 -2.48 7.66
CA GLU A 10 -9.08 -3.73 8.24
C GLU A 10 -7.63 -3.61 8.72
N LYS A 11 -6.77 -2.92 7.97
CA LYS A 11 -5.37 -2.71 8.34
C LYS A 11 -5.20 -1.77 9.52
N ILE A 12 -6.00 -0.71 9.59
CA ILE A 12 -6.01 0.21 10.74
C ILE A 12 -6.48 -0.54 12.00
N LEU A 13 -7.48 -1.40 11.88
CA LEU A 13 -7.95 -2.25 12.98
C LEU A 13 -6.90 -3.26 13.47
N LYS A 14 -6.13 -3.83 12.54
CA LYS A 14 -5.20 -4.93 12.82
C LYS A 14 -3.82 -4.46 13.29
N TYR A 15 -3.38 -3.27 12.87
CA TYR A 15 -2.05 -2.72 13.15
C TYR A 15 -2.08 -1.36 13.87
N GLY A 16 -3.26 -0.79 14.10
CA GLY A 16 -3.42 0.46 14.86
C GLY A 16 -3.50 0.17 16.35
N LYS A 17 -2.81 1.00 17.15
CA LYS A 17 -2.97 0.98 18.62
C LYS A 17 -4.37 1.45 19.06
N ASN A 18 -4.99 2.31 18.26
CA ASN A 18 -6.39 2.71 18.37
C ASN A 18 -7.07 2.76 17.00
N HIS A 19 -8.40 2.65 16.99
CA HIS A 19 -9.26 2.67 15.81
C HIS A 19 -9.21 3.99 14.98
N LYS A 20 -8.53 5.01 15.51
CA LYS A 20 -8.27 6.33 14.91
C LYS A 20 -6.80 6.58 14.57
N ASP A 21 -5.88 5.67 14.90
CA ASP A 21 -4.45 5.82 14.63
C ASP A 21 -4.11 5.44 13.17
N SER A 22 -4.61 6.23 12.23
CA SER A 22 -4.22 6.17 10.82
C SER A 22 -2.79 6.72 10.59
N GLY A 23 -2.21 7.39 11.58
CA GLY A 23 -0.87 8.00 11.51
C GLY A 23 0.27 7.14 12.09
N ASN A 24 -0.03 6.01 12.73
CA ASN A 24 0.99 5.16 13.34
C ASN A 24 1.88 4.52 12.25
N THR A 25 3.19 4.47 12.51
CA THR A 25 4.19 3.91 11.59
C THR A 25 3.83 2.49 11.17
N GLU A 26 3.32 1.67 12.09
CA GLU A 26 2.92 0.28 11.81
C GLU A 26 1.74 0.19 10.81
N VAL A 27 0.75 1.08 10.93
CA VAL A 27 -0.39 1.14 10.02
C VAL A 27 0.05 1.63 8.64
N GLN A 28 0.91 2.65 8.58
CA GLN A 28 1.46 3.14 7.31
C GLN A 28 2.28 2.07 6.59
N VAL A 29 3.15 1.35 7.31
CA VAL A 29 3.92 0.23 6.76
C VAL A 29 2.99 -0.87 6.26
N ALA A 30 1.94 -1.22 7.00
CA ALA A 30 0.97 -2.23 6.57
C ALA A 30 0.17 -1.82 5.32
N LEU A 31 -0.12 -0.54 5.15
CA LEU A 31 -0.77 0.02 3.96
C LEU A 31 0.18 0.01 2.76
N LEU A 32 1.40 0.49 2.92
CA LEU A 32 2.43 0.49 1.88
C LEU A 32 2.75 -0.94 1.41
N THR A 33 2.91 -1.87 2.35
CA THR A 33 3.16 -3.30 2.04
C THR A 33 2.04 -3.88 1.16
N HIS A 34 0.79 -3.53 1.44
CA HIS A 34 -0.34 -3.98 0.62
C HIS A 34 -0.31 -3.41 -0.79
N GLN A 35 -0.02 -2.11 -0.89
CA GLN A 35 0.08 -1.43 -2.18
C GLN A 35 1.19 -2.04 -3.02
N ILE A 36 2.35 -2.35 -2.41
CA ILE A 36 3.48 -3.01 -3.08
C ILE A 36 3.04 -4.39 -3.60
N ASN A 37 2.44 -5.23 -2.76
CA ASN A 37 2.01 -6.58 -3.17
C ASN A 37 0.97 -6.54 -4.30
N HIS A 38 0.03 -5.59 -4.23
CA HIS A 38 -0.96 -5.41 -5.29
C HIS A 38 -0.31 -4.93 -6.61
N LEU A 39 0.61 -3.97 -6.53
CA LEU A 39 1.32 -3.46 -7.70
C LEU A 39 2.28 -4.49 -8.31
N GLN A 40 2.84 -5.39 -7.50
CA GLN A 40 3.67 -6.51 -7.99
C GLN A 40 2.87 -7.44 -8.93
N LEU A 41 1.63 -7.77 -8.57
CA LEU A 41 0.73 -8.53 -9.45
C LEU A 41 0.40 -7.75 -10.73
N HIS A 42 0.07 -6.46 -10.60
CA HIS A 42 -0.17 -5.57 -11.74
C HIS A 42 1.01 -5.56 -12.72
N PHE A 43 2.25 -5.42 -12.24
CA PHE A 43 3.44 -5.41 -13.09
C PHE A 43 3.76 -6.76 -13.71
N SER A 44 3.31 -7.86 -13.11
CA SER A 44 3.45 -9.20 -13.69
C SER A 44 2.56 -9.36 -14.92
N GLN A 45 1.35 -8.79 -14.88
CA GLN A 45 0.42 -8.75 -16.02
C GLN A 45 0.80 -7.66 -17.04
N HIS A 46 1.25 -6.50 -16.57
CA HIS A 46 1.61 -5.33 -17.37
C HIS A 46 3.13 -5.08 -17.39
N LYS A 47 3.87 -5.98 -18.05
CA LYS A 47 5.35 -5.95 -18.06
C LYS A 47 5.95 -4.62 -18.58
N LYS A 48 5.26 -3.97 -19.52
CA LYS A 48 5.66 -2.72 -20.19
C LYS A 48 5.32 -1.45 -19.39
N ASP A 49 4.64 -1.55 -18.25
CA ASP A 49 4.30 -0.39 -17.42
C ASP A 49 5.50 0.05 -16.58
N HIS A 50 6.43 0.79 -17.22
CA HIS A 50 7.64 1.30 -16.57
C HIS A 50 7.36 2.59 -15.77
N SER A 51 6.39 3.40 -16.19
CA SER A 51 6.04 4.65 -15.53
C SER A 51 5.49 4.41 -14.12
N SER A 52 4.56 3.47 -13.98
CA SER A 52 4.00 3.11 -12.66
C SER A 52 5.03 2.39 -11.79
N ARG A 53 5.95 1.59 -12.38
CA ARG A 53 7.03 0.92 -11.64
C ARG A 53 8.01 1.92 -11.02
N ARG A 54 8.29 3.03 -11.72
CA ARG A 54 9.06 4.15 -11.17
C ARG A 54 8.32 4.85 -10.02
N GLY A 55 6.99 4.99 -10.12
CA GLY A 55 6.15 5.47 -9.02
C GLY A 55 6.22 4.57 -7.78
N LEU A 56 6.22 3.24 -7.96
CA LEU A 56 6.41 2.28 -6.87
C LEU A 56 7.79 2.43 -6.20
N LEU A 57 8.86 2.55 -7.00
CA LEU A 57 10.22 2.71 -6.46
C LEU A 57 10.35 3.98 -5.60
N ASN A 58 9.74 5.09 -6.02
CA ASN A 58 9.72 6.32 -5.23
C ASN A 58 8.93 6.18 -3.92
N MET A 59 7.92 5.29 -3.88
CA MET A 59 7.11 5.02 -2.69
C MET A 59 7.88 4.17 -1.66
N VAL A 60 8.77 3.28 -2.10
CA VAL A 60 9.62 2.44 -1.22
C VAL A 60 10.87 3.19 -0.76
N SER A 61 11.39 4.11 -1.57
CA SER A 61 12.60 4.88 -1.26
C SER A 61 12.36 6.09 -0.33
N LYS A 62 11.13 6.29 0.14
CA LYS A 62 10.72 7.37 1.07
C LYS A 62 10.75 6.89 2.50
#